data_AF-A0A1Y3AT15-F1
#
_entry.id   AF-A0A1Y3AT15-F1
#
_cell.length_a   1.000
_cell.length_b   1.000
_cell.length_c   1.000
_cell.angle_alpha   90.00
_cell.angle_beta   90.00
_cell.angle_gamma   90.00
#
_symmetry.space_group_name_H-M   'P 1'
#
loop_
_entity.id
_entity.type
_entity.pdbx_description
1 polymer ?
#
loop_
_entity_poly.entity_id
_entity_poly.type
_entity_poly.pdbx_seq_one_letter_code
_entity_poly.pdbx_strand_id
1 'polypeptide(L)'
;IIKVVQKATLNKLNVLSFNGFEQYSDVYQEIVITKVLSDLHNLTCDAHGYEYQTHCFPKIYSTKIVHGEIPNYFLIRKYDENEMKAKPVERFEELHGVPREHLAILMKYCGDSLWQLFKHRYRITSSGATVGLTPCQLLGICYQVTLALAVAECVYQFEHRDLHVCNVLVKKTKKETITFVIRSVSYNVKSFGVKVCLIDATFSRICLGDKVYFTDLTNRLKATASTPNPDAQEEAYKLMYNKVVDKWRDWFPETNIYWCKYFYNEVYNSEAFRSADPNHTTRKGLQNLIDTISDHRTLRDFVETMFRKSTTNSGGGGGGNASTTSVQKHSH
;
A
#
# COMPACT_ATOMS: atom_id res chain seq x y z
N ILE A 1 28.39 35.54 -20.55
CA ILE A 1 26.96 35.31 -20.89
C ILE A 1 26.28 34.80 -19.64
N ILE A 2 25.45 35.63 -18.98
CA ILE A 2 24.68 35.24 -17.80
C ILE A 2 23.25 35.02 -18.26
N LYS A 3 22.73 33.80 -18.10
CA LYS A 3 21.33 33.48 -18.37
C LYS A 3 20.53 33.87 -17.13
N VAL A 4 19.61 34.81 -17.28
CA VAL A 4 18.68 35.24 -16.23
C VAL A 4 17.27 34.77 -16.58
N VAL A 5 16.52 34.35 -15.57
CA VAL A 5 15.11 33.99 -15.67
C VAL A 5 14.34 34.72 -14.58
N GLN A 6 13.14 35.20 -14.90
CA GLN A 6 12.29 35.86 -13.92
C GLN A 6 11.89 34.87 -12.81
N LYS A 7 11.93 35.32 -11.56
CA LYS A 7 11.54 34.51 -10.38
C LYS A 7 10.14 33.91 -10.54
N ALA A 8 9.20 34.65 -11.14
CA ALA A 8 7.85 34.16 -11.42
C ALA A 8 7.84 32.99 -12.42
N THR A 9 8.66 33.03 -13.46
CA THR A 9 8.80 31.94 -14.44
C THR A 9 9.47 30.73 -13.81
N LEU A 10 10.52 30.94 -13.02
CA LEU A 10 11.18 29.85 -12.28
C LEU A 10 10.21 29.19 -11.28
N ASN A 11 9.42 30.00 -10.58
CA ASN A 11 8.39 29.50 -9.68
C ASN A 11 7.28 28.78 -10.43
N LYS A 12 6.82 29.25 -11.60
CA LYS A 12 5.84 28.51 -12.42
C LYS A 12 6.36 27.15 -12.86
N LEU A 13 7.63 27.08 -13.29
CA LEU A 13 8.29 25.83 -13.65
C LEU A 13 8.40 24.88 -12.44
N ASN A 14 8.70 25.41 -11.26
CA ASN A 14 8.71 24.63 -10.02
C ASN A 14 7.30 24.19 -9.60
N VAL A 15 6.28 25.05 -9.72
CA VAL A 15 4.88 24.76 -9.36
C VAL A 15 4.26 23.72 -10.28
N LEU A 16 4.64 23.68 -11.56
CA LEU A 16 4.24 22.61 -12.47
C LEU A 16 4.64 21.23 -11.94
N SER A 17 5.74 21.10 -11.18
CA SER A 17 6.11 19.84 -10.52
C SER A 17 5.16 19.39 -9.40
N PHE A 18 4.22 20.23 -8.95
CA PHE A 18 3.38 19.97 -7.76
C PHE A 18 1.88 19.89 -8.06
N ASN A 19 1.43 20.27 -9.26
CA ASN A 19 0.01 20.25 -9.64
C ASN A 19 -0.42 18.96 -10.37
N GLY A 20 0.01 17.79 -9.89
CA GLY A 20 -0.34 16.50 -10.50
C GLY A 20 0.50 16.12 -11.73
N PHE A 21 1.73 16.63 -11.82
CA PHE A 21 2.70 16.27 -12.84
C PHE A 21 3.88 15.56 -12.20
N GLU A 22 4.42 14.58 -12.92
CA GLU A 22 5.57 13.81 -12.49
C GLU A 22 6.75 14.03 -13.45
N GLN A 23 7.97 14.08 -12.92
CA GLN A 23 9.17 14.15 -13.76
C GLN A 23 9.44 12.79 -14.39
N TYR A 24 10.00 12.73 -15.61
CA TYR A 24 10.36 11.44 -16.23
C TYR A 24 11.29 10.59 -15.35
N SER A 25 12.15 11.23 -14.56
CA SER A 25 13.00 10.53 -13.59
C SER A 25 12.17 9.80 -12.54
N ASP A 26 11.15 10.45 -11.99
CA ASP A 26 10.27 9.92 -10.93
C ASP A 26 9.36 8.82 -11.51
N VAL A 27 8.78 9.08 -12.69
CA VAL A 27 8.01 8.10 -13.47
C VAL A 27 8.84 6.85 -13.77
N TYR A 28 10.13 7.01 -14.13
CA TYR A 28 11.02 5.88 -14.34
C TYR A 28 11.25 5.07 -13.05
N GLN A 29 11.40 5.72 -11.89
CA GLN A 29 11.49 5.01 -10.61
C GLN A 29 10.23 4.16 -10.38
N GLU A 30 9.05 4.75 -10.53
CA GLU A 30 7.76 4.08 -10.33
C GLU A 30 7.61 2.86 -11.26
N ILE A 31 7.95 3.00 -12.54
CA ILE A 31 7.90 1.89 -13.51
C ILE A 31 8.79 0.73 -13.06
N VAL A 32 10.03 1.01 -12.65
CA VAL A 32 10.96 -0.03 -12.19
C VAL A 32 10.44 -0.71 -10.93
N ILE A 33 10.02 0.07 -9.93
CA ILE A 33 9.51 -0.45 -8.66
C ILE A 33 8.28 -1.31 -8.89
N THR A 34 7.30 -0.81 -9.65
CA THR A 34 6.06 -1.53 -9.94
C THR A 34 6.33 -2.83 -10.70
N LYS A 35 7.30 -2.82 -11.63
CA LYS A 35 7.68 -4.01 -12.39
C LYS A 35 8.26 -5.10 -11.49
N VAL A 36 9.20 -4.77 -10.58
CA VAL A 36 9.80 -5.79 -9.71
C VAL A 36 8.85 -6.30 -8.63
N LEU A 37 7.95 -5.45 -8.13
CA LEU A 37 6.88 -5.88 -7.23
C LEU A 37 5.90 -6.84 -7.93
N SER A 38 5.59 -6.60 -9.21
CA SER A 38 4.81 -7.52 -10.05
C SER A 38 5.48 -8.89 -10.26
N ASP A 39 6.79 -8.96 -10.14
CA ASP A 39 7.55 -10.20 -10.31
C ASP A 39 7.55 -11.07 -9.05
N LEU A 40 7.22 -10.51 -7.88
CA LEU A 40 7.00 -11.28 -6.63
C LEU A 40 5.83 -12.26 -6.72
N HIS A 41 5.02 -12.18 -7.78
CA HIS A 41 4.06 -13.23 -8.12
C HIS A 41 4.74 -14.57 -8.41
N ASN A 42 6.00 -14.57 -8.82
CA ASN A 42 6.83 -15.75 -8.98
C ASN A 42 7.62 -16.00 -7.69
N LEU A 43 8.01 -17.25 -7.45
CA LEU A 43 8.95 -17.56 -6.38
C LEU A 43 10.29 -16.88 -6.70
N THR A 44 10.79 -16.10 -5.76
CA THR A 44 12.06 -15.35 -5.89
C THR A 44 13.00 -15.81 -4.78
N CYS A 45 14.29 -15.95 -5.08
CA CYS A 45 15.30 -16.30 -4.07
C CYS A 45 16.25 -15.14 -3.80
N ASP A 46 16.66 -14.96 -2.55
CA ASP A 46 17.78 -14.07 -2.23
C ASP A 46 19.14 -14.73 -2.48
N ALA A 47 20.22 -13.98 -2.28
CA ALA A 47 21.59 -14.45 -2.48
C ALA A 47 21.99 -15.64 -1.58
N HIS A 48 21.25 -15.90 -0.50
CA HIS A 48 21.47 -17.03 0.41
C HIS A 48 20.59 -18.24 0.05
N GLY A 49 19.79 -18.15 -1.02
CA GLY A 49 18.89 -19.22 -1.46
C GLY A 49 17.56 -19.27 -0.71
N TYR A 50 17.25 -18.27 0.13
CA TYR A 50 15.95 -18.22 0.79
C TYR A 50 14.85 -17.79 -0.18
N GLU A 51 13.70 -18.43 -0.09
CA GLU A 51 12.57 -18.20 -1.01
C GLU A 51 11.60 -17.14 -0.47
N TYR A 52 11.01 -16.40 -1.40
CA TYR A 52 10.05 -15.33 -1.14
C TYR A 52 8.97 -15.28 -2.22
N GLN A 53 7.72 -15.04 -1.81
CA GLN A 53 6.60 -14.90 -2.74
C GLN A 53 5.43 -14.16 -2.10
N THR A 54 4.81 -13.28 -2.88
CA THR A 54 3.50 -12.70 -2.55
C THR A 54 2.71 -12.44 -3.82
N HIS A 55 1.38 -12.42 -3.71
CA HIS A 55 0.51 -12.14 -4.85
C HIS A 55 -0.32 -10.87 -4.64
N CYS A 56 0.14 -9.99 -3.75
CA CYS A 56 -0.58 -8.80 -3.30
C CYS A 56 -0.03 -7.50 -3.91
N PHE A 57 0.73 -7.57 -5.00
CA PHE A 57 1.08 -6.42 -5.84
C PHE A 57 0.37 -6.54 -7.20
N PRO A 58 0.34 -5.47 -8.02
CA PRO A 58 -0.31 -5.52 -9.32
C PRO A 58 0.48 -6.43 -10.25
N LYS A 59 -0.21 -7.27 -11.03
CA LYS A 59 0.45 -7.94 -12.15
C LYS A 59 0.46 -6.98 -13.35
N ILE A 60 1.65 -6.49 -13.69
CA ILE A 60 1.84 -5.53 -14.79
C ILE A 60 2.00 -6.29 -16.11
N TYR A 61 1.15 -5.94 -17.09
CA TYR A 61 1.21 -6.48 -18.44
C TYR A 61 2.01 -5.58 -19.37
N SER A 62 1.84 -4.26 -19.28
CA SER A 62 2.55 -3.29 -20.11
C SER A 62 2.61 -1.93 -19.43
N THR A 63 3.68 -1.17 -19.68
CA THR A 63 3.78 0.26 -19.39
C THR A 63 4.11 0.99 -20.69
N LYS A 64 3.43 2.10 -20.96
CA LYS A 64 3.61 2.90 -22.18
C LYS A 64 3.59 4.37 -21.82
N ILE A 65 4.45 5.15 -22.46
CA ILE A 65 4.23 6.59 -22.58
C ILE A 65 3.32 6.79 -23.79
N VAL A 66 2.21 7.48 -23.58
CA VAL A 66 1.23 7.78 -24.62
C VAL A 66 1.15 9.29 -24.82
N HIS A 67 0.93 9.70 -26.07
CA HIS A 67 0.88 11.10 -26.45
C HIS A 67 -0.55 11.51 -26.85
N GLY A 68 -0.91 12.74 -26.54
CA GLY A 68 -2.19 13.33 -26.94
C GLY A 68 -3.21 13.38 -25.81
N GLU A 69 -4.45 13.69 -26.15
CA GLU A 69 -5.52 13.91 -25.17
C GLU A 69 -6.01 12.60 -24.56
N ILE A 70 -6.26 12.58 -23.24
CA ILE A 70 -6.90 11.44 -22.58
C ILE A 70 -8.40 11.48 -22.91
N PRO A 71 -8.96 10.42 -23.51
CA PRO A 71 -10.39 10.36 -23.76
C PRO A 71 -11.21 10.55 -22.48
N ASN A 72 -12.29 11.34 -22.55
CA ASN A 72 -13.14 11.68 -21.40
C ASN A 72 -13.62 10.46 -20.59
N TYR A 73 -13.80 9.29 -21.21
CA TYR A 73 -14.24 8.08 -20.48
C TYR A 73 -13.18 7.49 -19.52
N PHE A 74 -11.91 7.90 -19.62
CA PHE A 74 -10.90 7.61 -18.59
C PHE A 74 -10.94 8.60 -17.43
N LEU A 75 -11.44 9.82 -17.67
CA LEU A 75 -11.51 10.91 -16.68
C LEU A 75 -12.83 10.89 -15.91
N ILE A 76 -13.93 10.57 -16.59
CA ILE A 76 -15.27 10.51 -16.03
C ILE A 76 -15.44 9.13 -15.38
N ARG A 77 -15.40 9.08 -14.05
CA ARG A 77 -15.82 7.89 -13.32
C ARG A 77 -17.32 7.70 -13.57
N LYS A 78 -17.74 6.47 -13.85
CA LYS A 78 -19.15 6.05 -14.03
C LYS A 78 -20.14 6.53 -12.93
N TYR A 79 -19.63 6.99 -11.79
CA TYR A 79 -20.40 7.56 -10.68
C TYR A 79 -20.80 9.03 -10.88
N ASP A 80 -20.13 9.76 -11.77
CA ASP A 80 -20.40 11.18 -12.08
C ASP A 80 -21.42 11.37 -13.20
N GLU A 81 -21.99 10.31 -13.77
CA GLU A 81 -23.01 10.40 -14.82
C GLU A 81 -24.26 11.18 -14.36
N ASN A 82 -24.48 11.30 -13.04
CA ASN A 82 -25.62 12.01 -12.44
C ASN A 82 -25.26 13.35 -11.74
N GLU A 83 -23.98 13.70 -11.59
CA GLU A 83 -23.55 14.96 -10.98
C GLU A 83 -22.66 15.77 -11.94
N MET A 84 -23.27 16.66 -12.72
CA MET A 84 -22.57 17.66 -13.55
C MET A 84 -21.84 18.76 -12.73
N LYS A 85 -21.48 18.52 -11.47
CA LYS A 85 -20.86 19.52 -10.58
C LYS A 85 -19.48 19.13 -10.09
N ALA A 86 -18.72 18.35 -10.86
CA ALA A 86 -17.28 18.28 -10.65
C ALA A 86 -16.69 19.68 -10.85
N LYS A 87 -16.10 20.25 -9.79
CA LYS A 87 -15.31 21.50 -9.90
C LYS A 87 -14.26 21.31 -10.99
N PRO A 88 -13.96 22.33 -11.81
CA PRO A 88 -12.83 22.25 -12.73
C PRO A 88 -11.56 22.10 -11.90
N VAL A 89 -11.00 20.90 -11.88
CA VAL A 89 -9.57 20.72 -11.64
C VAL A 89 -8.91 21.21 -12.92
N GLU A 90 -7.91 22.11 -12.84
CA GLU A 90 -7.16 22.56 -14.02
C GLU A 90 -6.80 21.34 -14.85
N ARG A 91 -7.34 21.27 -16.07
CA ARG A 91 -7.13 20.12 -16.94
C ARG A 91 -5.77 20.26 -17.58
N PHE A 92 -5.00 19.18 -17.63
CA PHE A 92 -3.71 19.13 -18.32
C PHE A 92 -3.84 19.62 -19.78
N GLU A 93 -5.01 19.37 -20.37
CA GLU A 93 -5.41 19.79 -21.70
C GLU A 93 -5.52 21.32 -21.87
N GLU A 94 -5.74 22.07 -20.79
CA GLU A 94 -5.86 23.54 -20.76
C GLU A 94 -4.48 24.25 -20.75
N LEU A 95 -3.38 23.52 -20.55
CA LEU A 95 -2.03 24.07 -20.59
C LEU A 95 -1.48 24.11 -22.02
N HIS A 96 -1.28 25.32 -22.52
CA HIS A 96 -0.69 25.57 -23.83
C HIS A 96 0.85 25.44 -23.81
N GLY A 97 1.42 24.72 -24.77
CA GLY A 97 2.87 24.67 -25.02
C GLY A 97 3.66 23.60 -24.27
N VAL A 98 3.01 22.76 -23.46
CA VAL A 98 3.65 21.64 -22.75
C VAL A 98 3.41 20.33 -23.52
N PRO A 99 4.43 19.48 -23.75
CA PRO A 99 4.24 18.15 -24.32
C PRO A 99 3.23 17.34 -23.52
N ARG A 100 2.21 16.82 -24.21
CA ARG A 100 1.13 16.05 -23.58
C ARG A 100 1.48 14.58 -23.55
N GLU A 101 2.20 14.17 -22.52
CA GLU A 101 2.62 12.78 -22.32
C GLU A 101 2.02 12.20 -21.04
N HIS A 102 1.58 10.96 -21.13
CA HIS A 102 0.96 10.24 -20.02
C HIS A 102 1.59 8.87 -19.86
N LEU A 103 1.82 8.44 -18.61
CA LEU A 103 2.14 7.06 -18.31
C LEU A 103 0.85 6.23 -18.27
N ALA A 104 0.73 5.26 -19.17
CA ALA A 104 -0.32 4.25 -19.15
C ALA A 104 0.23 2.92 -18.63
N ILE A 105 -0.30 2.46 -17.49
CA ILE A 105 0.02 1.16 -16.90
C ILE A 105 -1.15 0.19 -17.13
N LEU A 106 -0.93 -0.83 -17.96
CA LEU A 106 -1.87 -1.93 -18.13
C LEU A 106 -1.58 -3.02 -17.10
N MET A 107 -2.53 -3.28 -16.22
CA MET A 107 -2.37 -4.24 -15.13
C MET A 107 -3.61 -5.12 -14.93
N LYS A 108 -3.44 -6.22 -14.20
CA LYS A 108 -4.54 -7.08 -13.79
C LYS A 108 -5.48 -6.33 -12.85
N TYR A 109 -6.79 -6.45 -13.09
CA TYR A 109 -7.81 -5.89 -12.21
C TYR A 109 -7.61 -6.32 -10.74
N CYS A 110 -7.50 -5.33 -9.85
CA CYS A 110 -7.16 -5.52 -8.45
C CYS A 110 -8.32 -5.33 -7.46
N GLY A 111 -9.48 -4.85 -7.92
CA GLY A 111 -10.66 -4.65 -7.08
C GLY A 111 -10.98 -3.18 -6.83
N ASP A 112 -11.75 -2.93 -5.78
CA ASP A 112 -12.12 -1.61 -5.30
C ASP A 112 -11.14 -1.15 -4.22
N SER A 113 -10.90 0.16 -4.08
CA SER A 113 -10.09 0.66 -2.98
C SER A 113 -10.80 0.51 -1.64
N LEU A 114 -10.03 0.29 -0.57
CA LEU A 114 -10.60 0.12 0.76
C LEU A 114 -11.39 1.35 1.22
N TRP A 115 -10.96 2.56 0.84
CA TRP A 115 -11.73 3.78 1.03
C TRP A 115 -13.15 3.71 0.45
N GLN A 116 -13.29 3.22 -0.80
CA GLN A 116 -14.62 3.06 -1.40
C GLN A 116 -15.46 2.02 -0.65
N LEU A 117 -14.83 0.96 -0.16
CA LEU A 117 -15.49 -0.11 0.60
C LEU A 117 -15.89 0.35 2.01
N PHE A 118 -15.17 1.29 2.62
CA PHE A 118 -15.58 1.95 3.86
C PHE A 118 -16.77 2.88 3.63
N LYS A 119 -16.72 3.72 2.59
CA LYS A 119 -17.77 4.72 2.30
C LYS A 119 -19.10 4.11 1.83
N HIS A 120 -19.05 2.98 1.13
CA HIS A 120 -20.22 2.36 0.51
C HIS A 120 -20.52 0.97 1.10
N ARG A 121 -20.85 0.94 2.40
CA ARG A 121 -21.15 -0.29 3.14
C ARG A 121 -22.26 -1.15 2.53
N TYR A 122 -23.21 -0.52 1.82
CA TYR A 122 -24.23 -1.20 1.03
C TYR A 122 -24.12 -0.74 -0.42
N ARG A 123 -23.63 -1.62 -1.30
CA ARG A 123 -23.63 -1.37 -2.75
C ARG A 123 -24.73 -2.20 -3.39
N ILE A 124 -25.77 -1.54 -3.91
CA ILE A 124 -26.70 -2.22 -4.81
C ILE A 124 -25.97 -2.42 -6.14
N THR A 125 -25.74 -3.68 -6.49
CA THR A 125 -25.18 -4.07 -7.80
C THR A 125 -26.29 -4.68 -8.65
N SER A 126 -26.04 -4.84 -9.95
CA SER A 126 -26.92 -5.58 -10.86
C SER A 126 -27.19 -7.02 -10.39
N SER A 127 -26.33 -7.55 -9.51
CA SER A 127 -26.44 -8.87 -8.87
C SER A 127 -27.02 -8.85 -7.44
N GLY A 128 -27.56 -7.72 -6.98
CA GLY A 128 -28.12 -7.55 -5.64
C GLY A 128 -27.27 -6.70 -4.68
N ALA A 129 -27.69 -6.61 -3.42
CA ALA A 129 -26.97 -5.85 -2.39
C ALA A 129 -25.65 -6.55 -2.02
N THR A 130 -24.55 -5.83 -2.18
CA THR A 130 -23.24 -6.24 -1.69
C THR A 130 -23.13 -5.79 -0.25
N VAL A 131 -23.03 -6.77 0.65
CA VAL A 131 -22.71 -6.54 2.06
C VAL A 131 -21.27 -6.02 2.14
N GLY A 132 -21.06 -4.94 2.90
CA GLY A 132 -19.74 -4.40 3.19
C GLY A 132 -18.80 -5.41 3.84
N LEU A 133 -17.53 -5.04 3.99
CA LEU A 133 -16.52 -5.93 4.56
C LEU A 133 -16.87 -6.28 6.01
N THR A 134 -16.81 -7.57 6.34
CA THR A 134 -16.96 -8.07 7.71
C THR A 134 -15.70 -7.78 8.53
N PRO A 135 -15.79 -7.72 9.87
CA PRO A 135 -14.60 -7.51 10.70
C PRO A 135 -13.50 -8.56 10.53
N CYS A 136 -13.87 -9.83 10.30
CA CYS A 136 -12.90 -10.89 10.02
C CYS A 136 -12.17 -10.66 8.69
N GLN A 137 -12.87 -10.17 7.65
CA GLN A 137 -12.23 -9.77 6.39
C GLN A 137 -11.28 -8.60 6.60
N LEU A 138 -11.66 -7.61 7.41
CA LEU A 138 -10.82 -6.44 7.71
C LEU A 138 -9.54 -6.81 8.46
N LEU A 139 -9.64 -7.68 9.48
CA LEU A 139 -8.46 -8.22 10.14
C LEU A 139 -7.60 -9.07 9.18
N GLY A 140 -8.23 -9.89 8.33
CA GLY A 140 -7.55 -10.66 7.29
C GLY A 140 -6.81 -9.79 6.27
N ILE A 141 -7.39 -8.65 5.88
CA ILE A 141 -6.77 -7.63 5.03
C ILE A 141 -5.52 -7.06 5.72
N CYS A 142 -5.61 -6.71 7.00
CA CYS A 142 -4.44 -6.24 7.76
C CYS A 142 -3.30 -7.25 7.71
N TYR A 143 -3.56 -8.55 7.95
CA TYR A 143 -2.53 -9.58 7.84
C TYR A 143 -1.94 -9.72 6.42
N GLN A 144 -2.79 -9.67 5.39
CA GLN A 144 -2.34 -9.74 4.00
C GLN A 144 -1.43 -8.56 3.63
N VAL A 145 -1.78 -7.34 4.06
CA VAL A 145 -0.97 -6.12 3.85
C VAL A 145 0.40 -6.28 4.53
N THR A 146 0.42 -6.66 5.81
CA THR A 146 1.66 -6.84 6.59
C THR A 146 2.60 -7.84 5.92
N LEU A 147 2.09 -9.02 5.56
CA LEU A 147 2.90 -10.08 4.98
C LEU A 147 3.37 -9.72 3.56
N ALA A 148 2.54 -9.05 2.76
CA ALA A 148 2.94 -8.59 1.42
C ALA A 148 4.11 -7.60 1.49
N LEU A 149 4.03 -6.63 2.39
CA LEU A 149 5.09 -5.66 2.63
C LEU A 149 6.34 -6.33 3.20
N ALA A 150 6.20 -7.26 4.15
CA ALA A 150 7.34 -8.01 4.70
C ALA A 150 8.10 -8.81 3.63
N VAL A 151 7.39 -9.41 2.67
CA VAL A 151 8.01 -10.08 1.51
C VAL A 151 8.83 -9.07 0.69
N ALA A 152 8.23 -7.97 0.27
CA ALA A 152 8.93 -6.96 -0.54
C ALA A 152 10.08 -6.29 0.23
N GLU A 153 9.93 -6.07 1.53
CA GLU A 153 10.95 -5.54 2.43
C GLU A 153 12.17 -6.47 2.49
N CYS A 154 11.95 -7.79 2.61
CA CYS A 154 13.05 -8.75 2.63
C CYS A 154 13.79 -8.84 1.29
N VAL A 155 13.06 -8.85 0.17
CA VAL A 155 13.67 -9.06 -1.16
C VAL A 155 14.33 -7.80 -1.69
N TYR A 156 13.68 -6.65 -1.50
CA TYR A 156 14.07 -5.40 -2.17
C TYR A 156 14.35 -4.26 -1.21
N GLN A 157 14.41 -4.50 0.11
CA GLN A 157 14.45 -3.42 1.12
C GLN A 157 13.34 -2.37 0.84
N PHE A 158 12.17 -2.87 0.43
CA PHE A 158 11.06 -2.04 -0.01
C PHE A 158 10.49 -1.18 1.11
N GLU A 159 10.21 0.07 0.78
CA GLU A 159 9.39 0.98 1.57
C GLU A 159 8.26 1.51 0.69
N HIS A 160 7.00 1.37 1.09
CA HIS A 160 5.87 1.86 0.29
C HIS A 160 5.76 3.38 0.31
N ARG A 161 5.96 3.98 1.50
CA ARG A 161 5.96 5.42 1.79
C ARG A 161 4.67 6.20 1.52
N ASP A 162 3.62 5.54 1.02
CA ASP A 162 2.28 6.12 0.85
C ASP A 162 1.16 5.06 0.88
N LEU A 163 1.11 4.26 1.96
CA LEU A 163 0.14 3.17 2.09
C LEU A 163 -1.19 3.67 2.69
N HIS A 164 -1.76 4.73 2.10
CA HIS A 164 -3.07 5.20 2.54
C HIS A 164 -4.19 4.25 2.10
N VAL A 165 -5.39 4.33 2.70
CA VAL A 165 -6.49 3.38 2.43
C VAL A 165 -6.98 3.34 0.97
N CYS A 166 -6.70 4.37 0.16
CA CYS A 166 -6.96 4.35 -1.28
C CYS A 166 -5.99 3.45 -2.08
N ASN A 167 -4.81 3.14 -1.53
CA ASN A 167 -3.76 2.33 -2.16
C ASN A 167 -3.83 0.85 -1.76
N VAL A 168 -4.84 0.48 -0.97
CA VAL A 168 -5.17 -0.91 -0.65
C VAL A 168 -6.42 -1.30 -1.42
N LEU A 169 -6.24 -2.05 -2.51
CA LEU A 169 -7.35 -2.59 -3.30
C LEU A 169 -7.76 -3.96 -2.78
N VAL A 170 -9.07 -4.23 -2.83
CA VAL A 170 -9.66 -5.48 -2.36
C VAL A 170 -10.60 -6.04 -3.42
N LYS A 171 -10.43 -7.32 -3.74
CA LYS A 171 -11.35 -8.07 -4.61
C LYS A 171 -11.76 -9.40 -4.02
N LYS A 172 -12.88 -9.93 -4.51
CA LYS A 172 -13.35 -11.27 -4.17
C LYS A 172 -12.37 -12.34 -4.67
N THR A 173 -12.24 -13.42 -3.91
CA THR A 173 -11.44 -14.60 -4.25
C THR A 173 -12.16 -15.88 -3.84
N LYS A 174 -11.99 -16.94 -4.64
CA LYS A 174 -12.47 -18.29 -4.30
C LYS A 174 -11.46 -19.09 -3.47
N LYS A 175 -10.21 -18.63 -3.36
CA LYS A 175 -9.18 -19.29 -2.55
C LYS A 175 -9.54 -19.15 -1.07
N GLU A 176 -9.52 -20.23 -0.31
CA GLU A 176 -9.76 -20.21 1.13
C GLU A 176 -8.66 -19.51 1.91
N THR A 177 -7.42 -19.64 1.45
CA THR A 177 -6.23 -19.02 2.04
C THR A 177 -5.42 -18.24 1.00
N ILE A 178 -4.70 -17.23 1.47
CA ILE A 178 -3.68 -16.51 0.73
C ILE A 178 -2.32 -16.86 1.34
N THR A 179 -1.44 -17.43 0.52
CA THR A 179 -0.12 -17.88 0.93
C THR A 179 0.92 -16.80 0.64
N PHE A 180 1.84 -16.63 1.58
CA PHE A 180 3.03 -15.79 1.49
C PHE A 180 4.24 -16.64 1.84
N VAL A 181 5.35 -16.47 1.13
CA VAL A 181 6.61 -17.14 1.46
C VAL A 181 7.60 -16.06 1.90
N ILE A 182 8.16 -16.21 3.10
CA ILE A 182 9.20 -15.31 3.64
C ILE A 182 10.30 -16.18 4.21
N ARG A 183 11.53 -16.04 3.69
CA ARG A 183 12.68 -16.86 4.09
C ARG A 183 12.42 -18.37 4.03
N SER A 184 11.80 -18.83 2.93
CA SER A 184 11.37 -20.23 2.73
C SER A 184 10.32 -20.74 3.72
N VAL A 185 9.74 -19.87 4.54
CA VAL A 185 8.64 -20.22 5.44
C VAL A 185 7.32 -19.76 4.83
N SER A 186 6.35 -20.69 4.77
CA SER A 186 5.00 -20.41 4.27
C SER A 186 4.09 -19.89 5.38
N TYR A 187 3.47 -18.74 5.14
CA TYR A 187 2.45 -18.10 5.97
C TYR A 187 1.12 -18.13 5.22
N ASN A 188 0.12 -18.82 5.76
CA ASN A 188 -1.19 -18.99 5.14
C ASN A 188 -2.25 -18.18 5.91
N VAL A 189 -2.76 -17.11 5.32
CA VAL A 189 -3.82 -16.26 5.89
C VAL A 189 -5.18 -16.72 5.39
N LYS A 190 -6.17 -16.92 6.26
CA LYS A 190 -7.56 -17.12 5.82
C LYS A 190 -8.03 -15.91 5.00
N SER A 191 -8.51 -16.15 3.78
CA SER A 191 -8.89 -15.07 2.86
C SER A 191 -10.22 -14.43 3.24
N PHE A 192 -11.11 -15.17 3.90
CA PHE A 192 -12.51 -14.80 4.11
C PHE A 192 -13.20 -14.34 2.80
N GLY A 193 -12.81 -14.93 1.68
CA GLY A 193 -13.33 -14.61 0.36
C GLY A 193 -12.80 -13.31 -0.25
N VAL A 194 -11.81 -12.64 0.37
CA VAL A 194 -11.19 -11.41 -0.15
C VAL A 194 -9.68 -11.53 -0.31
N LYS A 195 -9.14 -10.79 -1.28
CA LYS A 195 -7.71 -10.70 -1.58
C LYS A 195 -7.29 -9.25 -1.76
N VAL A 196 -6.16 -8.89 -1.14
CA VAL A 196 -5.53 -7.58 -1.22
C VAL A 196 -4.62 -7.44 -2.45
N CYS A 197 -4.56 -6.23 -3.00
CA CYS A 197 -3.56 -5.76 -3.96
C CYS A 197 -3.13 -4.33 -3.55
N LEU A 198 -1.86 -4.16 -3.17
CA LEU A 198 -1.23 -2.88 -2.85
C LEU A 198 -0.81 -2.22 -4.16
N ILE A 199 -1.10 -0.94 -4.31
CA ILE A 199 -0.83 -0.18 -5.54
C ILE A 199 -0.08 1.11 -5.21
N ASP A 200 0.32 1.81 -6.27
CA ASP A 200 0.95 3.13 -6.21
C ASP A 200 2.36 3.10 -5.60
N ALA A 201 3.35 3.10 -6.50
CA ALA A 201 4.76 3.12 -6.13
C ALA A 201 5.37 4.51 -6.25
N THR A 202 4.56 5.57 -6.40
CA THR A 202 5.04 6.93 -6.71
C THR A 202 6.03 7.42 -5.65
N PHE A 203 5.77 7.12 -4.37
CA PHE A 203 6.63 7.55 -3.25
C PHE A 203 7.63 6.46 -2.80
N SER A 204 7.54 5.27 -3.38
CA SER A 204 8.23 4.09 -2.87
C SER A 204 9.74 4.13 -3.04
N ARG A 205 10.41 3.21 -2.35
CA ARG A 205 11.86 2.98 -2.44
C ARG A 205 12.19 1.50 -2.45
N ILE A 206 13.16 1.09 -3.27
CA ILE A 206 13.74 -0.25 -3.30
C ILE A 206 15.26 -0.20 -3.49
N CYS A 207 15.90 -1.33 -3.21
CA CYS A 207 17.26 -1.67 -3.59
C CYS A 207 17.25 -2.91 -4.50
N LEU A 208 17.86 -2.81 -5.68
CA LEU A 208 18.07 -3.88 -6.64
C LEU A 208 19.56 -4.04 -6.89
N GLY A 209 20.17 -5.03 -6.24
CA GLY A 209 21.62 -5.19 -6.26
C GLY A 209 22.32 -3.99 -5.62
N ASP A 210 23.08 -3.24 -6.41
CA ASP A 210 23.80 -2.03 -6.01
C ASP A 210 23.03 -0.72 -6.32
N LYS A 211 21.87 -0.82 -6.98
CA LYS A 211 21.07 0.34 -7.39
C LYS A 211 19.88 0.55 -6.48
N VAL A 212 19.70 1.80 -6.06
CA VAL A 212 18.54 2.25 -5.30
C VAL A 212 17.64 3.09 -6.19
N TYR A 213 16.37 2.70 -6.26
CA TYR A 213 15.30 3.41 -6.94
C TYR A 213 14.36 4.00 -5.89
N PHE A 214 14.11 5.30 -5.95
CA PHE A 214 13.38 6.04 -4.93
C PHE A 214 12.94 7.41 -5.45
N THR A 215 11.88 7.95 -4.85
CA THR A 215 11.45 9.34 -5.08
C THR A 215 11.94 10.24 -3.93
N ASP A 216 12.48 11.41 -4.26
CA ASP A 216 12.83 12.42 -3.27
C ASP A 216 11.57 13.19 -2.85
N LEU A 217 11.19 13.04 -1.58
CA LEU A 217 9.97 13.61 -1.02
C LEU A 217 10.23 14.86 -0.17
N THR A 218 11.47 15.36 -0.09
CA THR A 218 11.85 16.48 0.78
C THR A 218 10.96 17.70 0.50
N ASN A 219 10.86 18.13 -0.74
CA ASN A 219 10.03 19.30 -1.06
C ASN A 219 8.53 18.96 -1.10
N ARG A 220 8.17 17.71 -1.42
CA ARG A 220 6.77 17.27 -1.54
C ARG A 220 6.06 17.21 -0.19
N LEU A 221 6.77 16.79 0.86
CA LEU A 221 6.19 16.56 2.19
C LEU A 221 6.56 17.62 3.23
N LYS A 222 7.45 18.57 2.94
CA LYS A 222 7.88 19.60 3.90
C LYS A 222 6.71 20.38 4.54
N ALA A 223 5.75 20.79 3.72
CA ALA A 223 4.57 21.52 4.20
C ALA A 223 3.70 20.63 5.08
N THR A 224 3.36 19.42 4.60
CA THR A 224 2.57 18.41 5.32
C THR A 224 3.21 18.03 6.66
N ALA A 225 4.52 17.81 6.69
CA ALA A 225 5.25 17.46 7.91
C ALA A 225 5.28 18.61 8.94
N SER A 226 5.02 19.84 8.51
CA SER A 226 4.94 21.03 9.36
C SER A 226 3.50 21.43 9.72
N THR A 227 2.49 20.67 9.30
CA THR A 227 1.09 20.94 9.63
C THR A 227 0.88 20.85 11.16
N PRO A 228 0.29 21.88 11.81
CA PRO A 228 0.15 21.91 13.27
C PRO A 228 -0.89 20.91 13.80
N ASN A 229 -1.97 20.67 13.04
CA ASN A 229 -3.04 19.75 13.39
C ASN A 229 -3.23 18.74 12.24
N PRO A 230 -2.27 17.81 12.06
CA PRO A 230 -2.33 16.87 10.96
C PRO A 230 -3.49 15.88 11.15
N ASP A 231 -4.14 15.51 10.05
CA ASP A 231 -4.99 14.32 10.05
C ASP A 231 -4.16 13.02 10.20
N ALA A 232 -4.81 11.87 10.26
CA ALA A 232 -4.12 10.59 10.47
C ALA A 232 -3.10 10.27 9.36
N GLN A 233 -3.39 10.63 8.10
CA GLN A 233 -2.50 10.40 6.97
C GLN A 233 -1.34 11.39 6.99
N GLU A 234 -1.63 12.66 7.27
CA GLU A 234 -0.61 13.71 7.44
C GLU A 234 0.34 13.39 8.61
N GLU A 235 -0.15 12.79 9.69
CA GLU A 235 0.69 12.34 10.80
C GLU A 235 1.61 11.19 10.38
N ALA A 236 1.13 10.23 9.58
CA ALA A 236 1.99 9.17 9.02
C ALA A 236 3.11 9.75 8.13
N TYR A 237 2.79 10.73 7.29
CA TYR A 237 3.79 11.46 6.50
C TYR A 237 4.80 12.19 7.39
N LYS A 238 4.34 12.88 8.43
CA LYS A 238 5.20 13.61 9.36
C LYS A 238 6.16 12.69 10.10
N LEU A 239 5.70 11.54 10.60
CA LEU A 239 6.55 10.54 11.25
C LEU A 239 7.63 10.01 10.29
N MET A 240 7.25 9.67 9.06
CA MET A 240 8.18 9.23 8.02
C MET A 240 9.20 10.33 7.67
N TYR A 241 8.73 11.56 7.43
CA TYR A 241 9.58 12.69 7.07
C TYR A 241 10.65 12.96 8.14
N ASN A 242 10.24 12.99 9.41
CA ASN A 242 11.12 13.21 10.55
C ASN A 242 12.10 12.04 10.79
N LYS A 243 11.74 10.83 10.37
CA LYS A 243 12.62 9.66 10.46
C LYS A 243 13.68 9.66 9.35
N VAL A 244 13.30 10.02 8.13
CA VAL A 244 14.17 9.97 6.95
C VAL A 244 15.15 11.15 6.91
N VAL A 245 14.72 12.35 7.35
CA VAL A 245 15.56 13.56 7.44
C VAL A 245 16.32 13.83 6.13
N ASP A 246 15.58 13.96 5.03
CA ASP A 246 16.08 14.22 3.67
C ASP A 246 17.00 13.14 3.07
N LYS A 247 17.15 11.99 3.73
CA LYS A 247 17.91 10.84 3.22
C LYS A 247 17.01 9.83 2.51
N TRP A 248 16.15 10.28 1.60
CA TRP A 248 15.14 9.42 0.94
C TRP A 248 15.73 8.24 0.15
N ARG A 249 17.01 8.30 -0.21
CA ARG A 249 17.73 7.19 -0.82
C ARG A 249 18.04 6.05 0.17
N ASP A 250 18.29 6.38 1.43
CA ASP A 250 18.68 5.40 2.44
C ASP A 250 17.49 4.50 2.80
N TRP A 251 17.79 3.39 3.47
CA TRP A 251 16.79 2.40 3.87
C TRP A 251 16.32 2.65 5.30
N PHE A 252 15.04 2.99 5.43
CA PHE A 252 14.33 3.21 6.69
C PHE A 252 13.09 2.31 6.75
N PRO A 253 13.23 1.00 7.07
CA PRO A 253 12.09 0.08 7.13
C PRO A 253 11.02 0.51 8.13
N GLU A 254 11.36 1.36 9.10
CA GLU A 254 10.41 1.97 10.04
C GLU A 254 9.29 2.75 9.34
N THR A 255 9.49 3.22 8.10
CA THR A 255 8.43 3.89 7.34
C THR A 255 7.27 2.94 7.06
N ASN A 256 7.53 1.66 6.76
CA ASN A 256 6.47 0.65 6.63
C ASN A 256 5.75 0.41 7.96
N ILE A 257 6.44 0.51 9.09
CA ILE A 257 5.85 0.37 10.43
C ILE A 257 4.85 1.51 10.69
N TYR A 258 5.22 2.75 10.37
CA TYR A 258 4.33 3.91 10.52
C TYR A 258 3.08 3.77 9.64
N TRP A 259 3.27 3.38 8.38
CA TRP A 259 2.18 3.20 7.42
C TRP A 259 1.24 2.05 7.78
N CYS A 260 1.78 0.91 8.23
CA CYS A 260 0.97 -0.18 8.74
C CYS A 260 0.19 0.22 10.00
N LYS A 261 0.81 0.96 10.94
CA LYS A 261 0.12 1.45 12.14
C LYS A 261 -1.01 2.42 11.80
N TYR A 262 -0.76 3.36 10.89
CA TYR A 262 -1.81 4.22 10.33
C TYR A 262 -2.94 3.36 9.76
N PHE A 263 -2.61 2.43 8.87
CA PHE A 263 -3.59 1.59 8.18
C PHE A 263 -4.44 0.77 9.15
N TYR A 264 -3.84 0.16 10.18
CA TYR A 264 -4.59 -0.59 11.18
C TYR A 264 -5.54 0.30 11.97
N ASN A 265 -5.11 1.52 12.33
CA ASN A 265 -5.97 2.47 13.02
C ASN A 265 -7.14 2.90 12.12
N GLU A 266 -6.92 3.17 10.83
CA GLU A 266 -8.00 3.47 9.89
C GLU A 266 -9.01 2.31 9.79
N VAL A 267 -8.52 1.07 9.73
CA VAL A 267 -9.38 -0.11 9.73
C VAL A 267 -10.16 -0.23 11.04
N TYR A 268 -9.48 -0.13 12.18
CA TYR A 268 -10.09 -0.23 13.52
C TYR A 268 -11.11 0.87 13.77
N ASN A 269 -10.86 2.05 13.21
CA ASN A 269 -11.69 3.22 13.37
C ASN A 269 -12.83 3.31 12.34
N SER A 270 -12.77 2.52 11.27
CA SER A 270 -13.82 2.49 10.25
C SER A 270 -15.17 2.07 10.83
N GLU A 271 -16.24 2.64 10.29
CA GLU A 271 -17.61 2.20 10.59
C GLU A 271 -17.81 0.73 10.20
N ALA A 272 -17.15 0.28 9.12
CA ALA A 272 -17.12 -1.11 8.67
C ALA A 272 -16.71 -2.07 9.80
N PHE A 273 -15.71 -1.68 10.60
CA PHE A 273 -15.26 -2.47 11.75
C PHE A 273 -16.09 -2.23 13.01
N ARG A 274 -16.34 -0.96 13.39
CA ARG A 274 -16.98 -0.62 14.67
C ARG A 274 -18.46 -1.02 14.74
N SER A 275 -19.23 -0.71 13.71
CA SER A 275 -20.69 -0.92 13.71
C SER A 275 -21.10 -2.37 13.43
N ALA A 276 -20.13 -3.24 13.11
CA ALA A 276 -20.37 -4.66 12.83
C ALA A 276 -20.26 -5.56 14.07
N ASP A 277 -20.04 -4.98 15.25
CA ASP A 277 -19.78 -5.65 16.53
C ASP A 277 -18.84 -6.88 16.41
N PRO A 278 -17.54 -6.65 16.13
CA PRO A 278 -16.58 -7.74 16.00
C PRO A 278 -16.55 -8.57 17.28
N ASN A 279 -16.57 -9.89 17.12
CA ASN A 279 -16.31 -10.79 18.23
C ASN A 279 -14.99 -10.43 18.93
N HIS A 280 -14.89 -10.82 20.21
CA HIS A 280 -13.76 -10.48 21.08
C HIS A 280 -12.40 -10.86 20.45
N THR A 281 -12.30 -12.02 19.80
CA THR A 281 -11.07 -12.49 19.15
C THR A 281 -10.63 -11.59 18.00
N THR A 282 -11.55 -11.19 17.11
CA THR A 282 -11.26 -10.30 15.98
C THR A 282 -10.87 -8.90 16.46
N ARG A 283 -11.58 -8.36 17.46
CA ARG A 283 -11.26 -7.06 18.05
C ARG A 283 -9.86 -7.07 18.68
N LYS A 284 -9.58 -8.09 19.51
CA LYS A 284 -8.29 -8.27 20.16
C LYS A 284 -7.15 -8.49 19.15
N GLY A 285 -7.41 -9.21 18.06
CA GLY A 285 -6.44 -9.45 17.00
C GLY A 285 -5.97 -8.15 16.33
N LEU A 286 -6.91 -7.28 15.94
CA LEU A 286 -6.56 -5.99 15.34
C LEU A 286 -5.93 -5.03 16.36
N GLN A 287 -6.43 -5.00 17.60
CA GLN A 287 -5.83 -4.20 18.66
C GLN A 287 -4.37 -4.62 18.92
N ASN A 288 -4.10 -5.93 18.97
CA ASN A 288 -2.75 -6.44 19.14
C ASN A 288 -1.81 -6.01 18.01
N LEU A 289 -2.29 -5.93 16.75
CA LEU A 289 -1.50 -5.37 15.65
C LEU A 289 -1.10 -3.91 15.90
N ILE A 290 -2.04 -3.09 16.36
CA ILE A 290 -1.83 -1.67 16.63
C ILE A 290 -0.84 -1.48 17.78
N ASP A 291 -1.01 -2.26 18.85
CA ASP A 291 -0.25 -2.10 20.09
C ASP A 291 1.21 -2.53 19.94
N THR A 292 1.47 -3.59 19.16
CA THR A 292 2.80 -4.25 19.14
C THR A 292 3.66 -3.91 17.92
N ILE A 293 3.09 -3.34 16.85
CA ILE A 293 3.88 -3.09 15.63
C ILE A 293 5.01 -2.07 15.86
N SER A 294 4.82 -1.11 16.77
CA SER A 294 5.83 -0.08 17.07
C SER A 294 7.04 -0.60 17.84
N ASP A 295 6.98 -1.82 18.39
CA ASP A 295 8.10 -2.45 19.11
C ASP A 295 9.16 -3.02 18.15
N HIS A 296 8.90 -2.95 16.83
CA HIS A 296 9.70 -3.58 15.81
C HIS A 296 10.25 -2.54 14.83
N ARG A 297 11.48 -2.76 14.38
CA ARG A 297 12.11 -1.93 13.36
C ARG A 297 11.68 -2.32 11.94
N THR A 298 11.48 -3.62 11.71
CA THR A 298 11.20 -4.20 10.39
C THR A 298 9.90 -4.99 10.43
N LEU A 299 9.17 -5.06 9.31
CA LEU A 299 7.98 -5.89 9.21
C LEU A 299 8.33 -7.38 9.26
N ARG A 300 9.54 -7.77 8.81
CA ARG A 300 10.03 -9.13 8.98
C ARG A 300 10.06 -9.52 10.46
N ASP A 301 10.70 -8.73 11.30
CA ASP A 301 10.83 -9.03 12.74
C ASP A 301 9.45 -9.03 13.40
N PHE A 302 8.57 -8.11 13.01
CA PHE A 302 7.18 -8.08 13.47
C PHE A 302 6.41 -9.37 13.12
N VAL A 303 6.50 -9.83 11.87
CA VAL A 303 5.88 -11.08 11.40
C VAL A 303 6.46 -12.29 12.13
N GLU A 304 7.77 -12.32 12.38
CA GLU A 304 8.42 -13.42 13.12
C GLU A 304 7.93 -13.51 14.57
N THR A 305 7.78 -12.36 15.26
CA THR A 305 7.24 -12.29 16.62
C THR A 305 5.78 -12.72 16.66
N MET A 306 4.95 -12.15 15.76
CA MET A 306 3.51 -12.40 15.74
C MET A 306 3.13 -13.87 15.49
N PHE A 307 3.92 -14.57 14.67
CA PHE A 307 3.64 -15.95 14.28
C PHE A 307 4.69 -16.92 14.82
N ARG A 308 5.39 -16.55 15.90
CA ARG A 308 6.29 -17.46 16.60
C ARG A 308 5.47 -18.61 17.17
N LYS A 309 5.85 -19.86 16.85
CA LYS A 309 5.25 -21.04 17.48
C LYS A 309 5.49 -20.95 18.99
N SER A 310 4.48 -21.28 19.78
CA SER A 310 4.61 -21.57 21.22
C SER A 310 5.48 -22.82 21.40
N THR A 311 6.79 -22.69 21.23
CA THR A 311 7.75 -23.74 21.57
C THR A 311 8.38 -23.41 22.91
N THR A 312 7.61 -23.56 23.98
CA THR A 312 8.12 -23.75 25.35
C THR A 312 7.16 -24.62 26.16
N ASN A 313 7.69 -25.78 26.59
CA ASN A 313 7.25 -26.74 27.60
C ASN A 313 6.05 -27.66 27.31
N SER A 314 6.36 -28.81 26.68
CA SER A 314 5.79 -30.10 27.06
C SER A 314 6.18 -30.44 28.50
N GLY A 315 5.28 -30.17 29.45
CA GLY A 315 5.41 -30.53 30.85
C GLY A 315 4.14 -30.22 31.64
N GLY A 316 3.13 -31.11 31.53
CA GLY A 316 2.07 -31.25 32.53
C GLY A 316 0.73 -30.54 32.28
N GLY A 317 -0.31 -31.35 32.00
CA GLY A 317 -1.65 -31.20 32.59
C GLY A 317 -2.62 -30.16 32.01
N GLY A 318 -3.57 -30.64 31.19
CA GLY A 318 -5.00 -30.27 31.29
C GLY A 318 -5.49 -28.99 30.61
N GLY A 319 -6.51 -29.13 29.75
CA GLY A 319 -7.50 -28.08 29.49
C GLY A 319 -7.39 -27.44 28.10
N GLY A 320 -8.42 -27.60 27.27
CA GLY A 320 -8.43 -27.24 25.86
C GLY A 320 -8.19 -25.75 25.57
N ASN A 321 -7.47 -25.51 24.48
CA ASN A 321 -7.57 -24.26 23.74
C ASN A 321 -7.38 -24.59 22.25
N ALA A 322 -8.47 -24.52 21.49
CA ALA A 322 -8.43 -24.66 20.04
C ALA A 322 -7.64 -23.49 19.45
N SER A 323 -6.55 -23.79 18.75
CA SER A 323 -5.73 -22.82 18.03
C SER A 323 -6.53 -22.20 16.89
N THR A 324 -7.07 -21.00 17.10
CA THR A 324 -7.82 -20.21 16.11
C THR A 324 -7.02 -19.01 15.59
N THR A 325 -5.72 -19.19 15.31
CA THR A 325 -4.94 -18.19 14.59
C THR A 325 -5.39 -18.13 13.13
N SER A 326 -5.77 -16.95 12.65
CA SER A 326 -6.15 -16.66 11.25
C SER A 326 -4.99 -16.86 10.25
N VAL A 327 -3.78 -17.09 10.76
CA VAL A 327 -2.57 -17.34 10.00
C VAL A 327 -1.89 -18.62 10.52
N GLN A 328 -1.49 -19.50 9.60
CA GLN A 328 -0.74 -20.72 9.90
C GLN A 328 0.67 -20.63 9.31
N LYS A 329 1.69 -21.00 10.11
CA LYS A 329 3.11 -20.99 9.74
C LYS A 329 3.61 -22.41 9.52
N HIS A 330 4.13 -22.70 8.32
CA HIS A 330 4.75 -23.98 7.97
C HIS A 330 6.21 -23.77 7.58
N SER A 331 7.12 -24.45 8.28
CA SER A 331 8.50 -24.65 7.85
C SER A 331 8.54 -25.92 7.01
N HIS A 332 9.19 -25.87 5.85
CA HIS A 332 9.58 -27.08 5.12
C HIS A 332 10.70 -27.81 5.85
#